data_AF-A0AAD6YRX2-F1
#
_entry.id   AF-A0AAD6YRX2-F1
#
_cell.length_a   1.000
_cell.length_b   1.000
_cell.length_c   1.000
_cell.angle_alpha   90.00
_cell.angle_beta   90.00
_cell.angle_gamma   90.00
#
_symmetry.space_group_name_H-M   'P 1'
#
loop_
_entity.id
_entity.type
_entity.pdbx_description
1 polymer ?
#
loop_
_entity_poly.entity_id
_entity_poly.type
_entity_poly.pdbx_seq_one_letter_code
_entity_poly.pdbx_strand_id
1 'polypeptide(L)'
;MYQNCLLSALKMDCYIRDWGLDTKKHAPFLRDTVQQMISYASTSIRNRARTQFARSHGGRSDTQRGAVTWLGMHAFHAALSRKAARYSLLLKWLQSVLKQPLNRRYARRFKSVTAEGLATIAPIYTRL
;
A
#
# COMPACT_ATOMS: atom_id res chain seq x y z
N MET A 1 -3.74 5.10 6.85
CA MET A 1 -3.19 3.81 6.35
C MET A 1 -2.92 3.87 4.86
N TYR A 2 -3.96 3.99 4.03
CA TYR A 2 -3.83 3.98 2.57
C TYR A 2 -2.90 5.08 2.04
N GLN A 3 -3.07 6.33 2.50
CA GLN A 3 -2.17 7.45 2.20
C GLN A 3 -0.73 7.18 2.66
N ASN A 4 -0.52 6.60 3.84
CA ASN A 4 0.84 6.23 4.30
C ASN A 4 1.50 5.23 3.34
N CYS A 5 0.76 4.23 2.86
CA CYS A 5 1.29 3.28 1.89
C CYS A 5 1.58 3.93 0.53
N LEU A 6 0.74 4.87 0.06
CA LEU A 6 1.02 5.66 -1.14
C LEU A 6 2.32 6.47 -1.00
N LEU A 7 2.51 7.15 0.14
CA LEU A 7 3.74 7.89 0.44
C LEU A 7 4.96 6.97 0.57
N SER A 8 4.81 5.81 1.21
CA SER A 8 5.89 4.81 1.30
C SER A 8 6.30 4.30 -0.09
N ALA A 9 5.34 4.06 -0.99
CA ALA A 9 5.62 3.66 -2.37
C ALA A 9 6.39 4.74 -3.14
N LEU A 10 6.03 6.01 -2.94
CA LEU A 10 6.74 7.15 -3.54
C LEU A 10 8.18 7.28 -3.00
N LYS A 11 8.37 7.15 -1.69
CA LYS A 11 9.72 7.17 -1.08
C LYS A 11 10.57 6.00 -1.58
N MET A 12 9.98 4.81 -1.66
CA MET A 12 10.64 3.62 -2.21
C MET A 12 11.12 3.86 -3.65
N ASP A 13 10.31 4.50 -4.49
CA ASP A 13 10.74 4.87 -5.86
C ASP A 13 11.91 5.86 -5.87
N CYS A 14 11.91 6.84 -4.98
CA CYS A 14 13.04 7.78 -4.84
C CYS A 14 14.33 7.03 -4.46
N TYR A 15 14.29 6.18 -3.43
CA TYR A 15 15.48 5.41 -3.01
C TYR A 15 15.99 4.47 -4.10
N ILE A 16 15.09 3.77 -4.79
CA ILE A 16 15.46 2.87 -5.90
C ILE A 16 16.13 3.65 -7.03
N ARG A 17 15.60 4.84 -7.36
CA ARG A 17 16.17 5.71 -8.38
C ARG A 17 17.55 6.20 -7.98
N ASP A 18 17.69 6.70 -6.75
CA ASP A 18 18.93 7.29 -6.24
C ASP A 18 20.05 6.23 -6.10
N TRP A 19 19.68 4.99 -5.79
CA TRP A 19 20.62 3.86 -5.74
C TRP A 19 20.93 3.23 -7.11
N GLY A 20 20.22 3.62 -8.17
CA GLY A 20 20.38 3.01 -9.50
C GLY A 20 20.00 1.52 -9.54
N LEU A 21 19.11 1.07 -8.66
CA LEU A 21 18.79 -0.34 -8.49
C LEU A 21 18.00 -0.91 -9.67
N ASP A 22 18.46 -2.02 -10.25
CA ASP A 22 17.71 -2.77 -11.27
C ASP A 22 16.52 -3.51 -10.65
N THR A 23 15.34 -2.92 -10.82
CA THR A 23 14.08 -3.43 -10.27
C THR A 23 13.64 -4.78 -10.84
N LYS A 24 14.16 -5.20 -12.00
CA LYS A 24 13.87 -6.52 -12.58
C LYS A 24 14.71 -7.58 -11.88
N LYS A 25 16.01 -7.33 -11.70
CA LYS A 25 16.93 -8.25 -11.02
C LYS A 25 16.59 -8.42 -9.55
N HIS A 26 16.16 -7.35 -8.89
CA HIS A 26 15.84 -7.35 -7.46
C HIS A 26 14.34 -7.49 -7.14
N ALA A 27 13.55 -8.03 -8.07
CA ALA A 27 12.10 -8.17 -7.88
C ALA A 27 11.67 -8.92 -6.61
N PRO A 28 12.37 -9.96 -6.11
CA PRO A 28 12.05 -10.59 -4.82
C PRO A 28 12.22 -9.63 -3.65
N PHE A 29 13.37 -8.93 -3.57
CA PHE A 29 13.65 -7.93 -2.55
C PHE A 29 12.59 -6.82 -2.51
N LEU A 30 12.15 -6.33 -3.67
CA LEU A 30 11.09 -5.32 -3.74
C LEU A 30 9.75 -5.86 -3.23
N ARG A 31 9.41 -7.11 -3.52
CA ARG A 31 8.18 -7.74 -3.00
C ARG A 31 8.23 -7.86 -1.48
N ASP A 32 9.35 -8.31 -0.94
CA ASP A 32 9.53 -8.48 0.51
C ASP A 32 9.47 -7.13 1.22
N THR A 33 10.09 -6.10 0.65
CA THR A 33 10.03 -4.73 1.15
C THR A 33 8.57 -4.23 1.22
N VAL A 34 7.78 -4.41 0.16
CA VAL A 34 6.36 -4.02 0.14
C VAL A 34 5.58 -4.77 1.21
N GLN A 35 5.77 -6.08 1.34
CA GLN A 35 5.09 -6.89 2.35
C GLN A 35 5.45 -6.47 3.78
N GLN A 36 6.73 -6.19 4.04
CA GLN A 36 7.21 -5.70 5.33
C GLN A 36 6.60 -4.34 5.66
N MET A 37 6.58 -3.40 4.71
CA MET A 37 5.97 -2.08 4.91
C MET A 37 4.47 -2.18 5.25
N ILE A 38 3.74 -3.05 4.56
CA ILE A 38 2.31 -3.28 4.82
C ILE A 38 2.10 -3.93 6.19
N SER A 39 2.91 -4.92 6.54
CA SER A 39 2.85 -5.62 7.83
C SER A 39 3.17 -4.69 9.00
N TYR A 40 4.18 -3.84 8.83
CA TYR A 40 4.53 -2.81 9.80
C TYR A 40 3.39 -1.80 9.97
N ALA A 41 2.86 -1.27 8.86
CA ALA A 41 1.72 -0.34 8.91
C ALA A 41 0.50 -0.97 9.62
N SER A 42 0.19 -2.24 9.32
CA SER A 42 -0.90 -2.97 9.98
C SER A 42 -0.66 -3.12 11.48
N THR A 43 0.57 -3.44 11.88
CA THR A 43 0.93 -3.62 13.29
C THR A 43 0.85 -2.29 14.04
N SER A 44 1.40 -1.23 13.47
CA SER A 44 1.36 0.12 14.04
C SER A 44 -0.07 0.63 14.21
N ILE A 45 -0.95 0.40 13.24
CA ILE A 45 -2.38 0.76 13.34
C ILE A 45 -3.06 -0.04 14.45
N ARG A 46 -2.83 -1.36 14.50
CA ARG A 46 -3.41 -2.23 15.53
C ARG A 46 -2.95 -1.81 16.93
N ASN A 47 -1.67 -1.48 17.09
CA ASN A 47 -1.12 -1.02 18.35
C ASN A 47 -1.74 0.31 18.77
N ARG A 48 -1.87 1.27 17.83
CA ARG A 48 -2.48 2.57 18.10
C ARG A 48 -3.97 2.46 18.42
N ALA A 49 -4.70 1.58 17.73
CA ALA A 49 -6.12 1.35 17.99
C ALA A 49 -6.41 0.55 19.27
N ARG A 50 -5.37 -0.07 19.86
CA ARG A 50 -5.45 -0.74 21.17
C ARG A 50 -5.14 0.18 22.35
N THR A 51 -4.70 1.42 22.11
CA THR A 51 -4.42 2.39 23.16
C THR A 51 -5.69 2.70 23.97
N GLN A 52 -5.51 3.02 25.25
CA GLN A 52 -6.61 3.29 26.20
C GLN A 52 -7.55 4.40 25.68
N PHE A 53 -6.99 5.40 25.01
CA PHE A 53 -7.74 6.48 24.35
C PHE A 53 -8.71 5.98 23.26
N ALA A 54 -8.30 5.01 22.43
CA ALA A 54 -9.16 4.47 21.39
C ALA A 54 -10.29 3.61 21.97
N ARG A 55 -10.01 2.88 23.06
CA ARG A 55 -11.01 2.07 23.77
C ARG A 55 -12.03 2.94 24.51
N SER A 56 -11.59 4.02 25.15
CA SER A 56 -12.46 4.95 25.87
C SER A 56 -13.44 5.70 24.97
N HIS A 57 -13.18 5.73 23.66
CA HIS A 57 -14.07 6.32 22.64
C HIS A 57 -14.82 5.27 21.80
N GLY A 58 -14.94 4.03 22.28
CA GLY A 58 -15.70 2.97 21.60
C GLY A 58 -15.05 2.37 20.35
N GLY A 59 -13.76 2.64 20.12
CA GLY A 59 -13.01 2.13 18.98
C GLY A 59 -12.82 0.61 19.05
N ARG A 60 -13.64 -0.15 18.33
CA ARG A 60 -13.41 -1.58 18.09
C ARG A 60 -12.44 -1.77 16.92
N SER A 61 -11.20 -2.10 17.25
CA SER A 61 -10.16 -2.49 16.29
C SER A 61 -10.33 -3.96 15.86
N ASP A 62 -11.43 -4.28 15.19
CA ASP A 62 -11.51 -5.53 14.38
C ASP A 62 -11.10 -5.24 12.93
N THR A 63 -9.98 -4.54 12.77
CA THR A 63 -9.35 -4.38 11.45
C THR A 63 -8.88 -5.74 10.98
N GLN A 64 -9.71 -6.39 10.15
CA GLN A 64 -9.38 -7.63 9.48
C GLN A 64 -8.05 -7.45 8.74
N ARG A 65 -7.04 -8.24 9.12
CA ARG A 65 -5.70 -8.21 8.51
C ARG A 65 -5.77 -8.20 6.98
N GLY A 66 -6.68 -9.00 6.40
CA GLY A 66 -6.90 -9.05 4.95
C GLY A 66 -7.30 -7.72 4.31
N ALA A 67 -8.14 -6.92 4.98
CA ALA A 67 -8.54 -5.60 4.49
C ALA A 67 -7.37 -4.62 4.47
N VAL A 68 -6.55 -4.63 5.53
CA VAL A 68 -5.36 -3.77 5.64
C VAL A 68 -4.31 -4.16 4.62
N THR A 69 -4.07 -5.46 4.46
CA THR A 69 -3.16 -5.98 3.43
C THR A 69 -3.63 -5.59 2.03
N TRP A 70 -4.91 -5.75 1.73
CA TRP A 70 -5.47 -5.38 0.43
C TRP A 70 -5.31 -3.88 0.14
N LEU A 71 -5.63 -3.01 1.10
CA LEU A 71 -5.45 -1.56 0.97
C LEU A 71 -3.98 -1.19 0.71
N GLY A 72 -3.07 -1.85 1.42
CA GLY A 72 -1.63 -1.66 1.21
C GLY A 72 -1.21 -2.05 -0.20
N MET A 73 -1.53 -3.26 -0.65
CA MET A 73 -1.19 -3.74 -1.99
C MET A 73 -1.79 -2.84 -3.08
N HIS A 74 -3.04 -2.39 -2.89
CA HIS A 74 -3.69 -1.48 -3.81
C HIS A 74 -2.97 -0.12 -3.89
N ALA A 75 -2.58 0.45 -2.75
CA ALA A 75 -1.83 1.71 -2.71
C ALA A 75 -0.49 1.59 -3.45
N PHE A 76 0.31 0.55 -3.16
CA PHE A 76 1.58 0.32 -3.85
C PHE A 76 1.39 0.12 -5.35
N HIS A 77 0.37 -0.66 -5.76
CA HIS A 77 0.07 -0.84 -7.18
C HIS A 77 -0.29 0.48 -7.86
N ALA A 78 -1.18 1.28 -7.26
CA ALA A 78 -1.62 2.55 -7.85
C ALA A 78 -0.48 3.57 -7.97
N ALA A 79 0.39 3.67 -6.95
CA ALA A 79 1.53 4.57 -6.98
C ALA A 79 2.58 4.17 -8.03
N LEU A 80 2.95 2.89 -8.07
CA LEU A 80 4.03 2.40 -8.94
C LEU A 80 3.57 2.15 -10.39
N SER A 81 2.27 2.02 -10.64
CA SER A 81 1.71 1.83 -11.99
C SER A 81 2.00 2.99 -12.94
N ARG A 82 2.21 4.20 -12.41
CA ARG A 82 2.65 5.37 -13.20
C ARG A 82 4.05 5.18 -13.79
N LYS A 83 4.86 4.30 -13.20
CA LYS A 83 6.23 3.98 -13.59
C LYS A 83 6.33 2.52 -14.04
N ALA A 84 5.33 2.07 -14.81
CA ALA A 84 5.12 0.66 -15.14
C ALA A 84 6.32 -0.04 -15.80
N ALA A 85 7.07 0.66 -16.65
CA ALA A 85 8.25 0.11 -17.32
C ALA A 85 9.30 -0.38 -16.31
N ARG A 86 9.51 0.39 -15.22
CA ARG A 86 10.46 0.06 -14.15
C ARG A 86 9.92 -1.06 -13.27
N TYR A 87 8.65 -0.99 -12.86
CA TYR A 87 8.10 -1.93 -11.86
C TYR A 87 7.32 -3.11 -12.44
N SER A 88 7.47 -3.42 -13.73
CA SER A 88 6.65 -4.41 -14.44
C SER A 88 6.49 -5.77 -13.71
N LEU A 89 7.55 -6.36 -13.18
CA LEU A 89 7.47 -7.63 -12.44
C LEU A 89 6.72 -7.48 -11.10
N LEU A 90 6.99 -6.41 -10.36
CA LEU A 90 6.34 -6.12 -9.09
C LEU A 90 4.84 -5.82 -9.31
N LEU A 91 4.50 -5.05 -10.35
CA LEU A 91 3.13 -4.73 -10.72
C LEU A 91 2.34 -5.96 -11.16
N LYS A 92 2.95 -6.87 -11.93
CA LYS A 92 2.32 -8.16 -12.28
C LYS A 92 1.96 -8.96 -11.02
N TRP A 93 2.86 -9.03 -10.05
CA TRP A 93 2.59 -9.71 -8.78
C TRP A 93 1.51 -8.99 -7.96
N LEU A 94 1.59 -7.67 -7.80
CA LEU A 94 0.56 -6.90 -7.10
C LEU A 94 -0.82 -7.08 -7.75
N GLN A 95 -0.88 -7.05 -9.07
CA GLN A 95 -2.12 -7.23 -9.83
C GLN A 95 -2.67 -8.65 -9.65
N SER A 96 -1.83 -9.69 -9.64
CA SER A 96 -2.28 -11.07 -9.43
C SER A 96 -2.89 -11.26 -8.04
N VAL A 97 -2.29 -10.66 -7.01
CA VAL A 97 -2.85 -10.63 -5.65
C VAL A 97 -4.19 -9.88 -5.65
N LEU A 98 -4.26 -8.68 -6.23
CA LEU A 98 -5.47 -7.85 -6.22
C LEU A 98 -6.66 -8.49 -6.97
N LYS A 99 -6.41 -9.30 -8.01
CA LYS A 99 -7.44 -9.98 -8.81
C LYS A 99 -8.05 -11.22 -8.14
N GLN A 100 -7.49 -11.71 -7.03
CA GLN A 100 -8.02 -12.88 -6.34
C GLN A 100 -9.50 -12.70 -5.95
N PRO A 101 -10.36 -13.73 -6.05
CA PRO A 101 -11.80 -13.62 -5.76
C PRO A 101 -12.10 -13.05 -4.37
N LEU A 102 -11.31 -13.43 -3.37
CA LEU A 102 -11.42 -12.94 -1.98
C LEU A 102 -11.29 -11.42 -1.88
N ASN A 103 -10.54 -10.81 -2.79
CA ASN A 103 -10.24 -9.37 -2.79
C ASN A 103 -11.31 -8.52 -3.47
N ARG A 104 -12.23 -9.12 -4.22
CA ARG A 104 -13.35 -8.41 -4.87
C ARG A 104 -14.28 -7.74 -3.85
N ARG A 105 -14.43 -8.33 -2.66
CA ARG A 105 -15.21 -7.74 -1.57
C ARG A 105 -14.56 -6.46 -1.05
N TYR A 106 -13.24 -6.47 -0.90
CA TYR A 106 -12.49 -5.29 -0.42
C TYR A 106 -12.51 -4.17 -1.46
N ALA A 107 -12.36 -4.48 -2.74
CA ALA A 107 -12.46 -3.49 -3.82
C ALA A 107 -13.79 -2.72 -3.79
N ARG A 108 -14.91 -3.41 -3.59
CA ARG A 108 -16.22 -2.76 -3.44
C ARG A 108 -16.33 -1.97 -2.15
N ARG A 109 -15.93 -2.57 -1.03
CA ARG A 109 -16.05 -1.96 0.31
C ARG A 109 -15.23 -0.68 0.47
N PHE A 110 -14.04 -0.62 -0.12
CA PHE A 110 -13.09 0.48 0.09
C PHE A 110 -12.95 1.42 -1.11
N LYS A 111 -13.86 1.36 -2.08
CA LYS A 111 -13.83 2.19 -3.29
C LYS A 111 -13.72 3.70 -2.98
N SER A 112 -14.46 4.18 -1.98
CA SER A 112 -14.42 5.59 -1.57
C SER A 112 -13.06 5.96 -0.98
N VAL A 113 -12.55 5.15 -0.05
CA VAL A 113 -11.26 5.36 0.62
C VAL A 113 -10.10 5.37 -0.38
N THR A 114 -10.13 4.47 -1.37
CA THR A 114 -9.09 4.44 -2.40
C THR A 114 -9.18 5.64 -3.35
N ALA A 115 -10.40 6.06 -3.74
CA ALA A 115 -10.61 7.23 -4.58
C ALA A 115 -10.15 8.53 -3.89
N GLU A 116 -10.57 8.73 -2.63
CA GLU A 116 -10.19 9.89 -1.83
C GLU A 116 -8.68 9.96 -1.64
N GLY A 117 -8.04 8.86 -1.23
CA GLY A 117 -6.59 8.85 -0.99
C GLY A 117 -5.77 9.10 -2.26
N LEU A 118 -6.24 8.65 -3.42
CA LEU A 118 -5.60 8.96 -4.71
C LEU A 118 -5.78 10.43 -5.08
N ALA A 119 -6.94 11.01 -4.83
CA ALA A 119 -7.18 12.44 -5.05
C ALA A 119 -6.27 13.30 -4.15
N THR A 120 -6.07 12.92 -2.88
CA THR A 120 -5.19 13.65 -1.96
C THR A 120 -3.74 13.71 -2.43
N ILE A 121 -3.22 12.62 -3.01
CA ILE A 121 -1.80 12.52 -3.42
C ILE A 121 -1.59 12.91 -4.89
N ALA A 122 -2.65 13.06 -5.69
CA ALA A 122 -2.60 13.54 -7.08
C ALA A 122 -1.65 14.77 -7.29
N PRO A 123 -1.67 15.82 -6.43
CA PRO A 123 -0.80 16.98 -6.60
C PRO A 123 0.69 16.68 -6.39
N ILE A 124 1.01 15.67 -5.57
CA ILE A 124 2.39 15.26 -5.28
C ILE A 124 2.99 14.52 -6.47
N TYR A 125 2.19 13.72 -7.18
CA TYR A 125 2.62 13.02 -8.39
C TYR A 125 3.04 13.95 -9.52
N THR A 126 2.45 15.14 -9.63
CA THR A 126 2.82 16.13 -10.66
C THR A 126 4.19 16.77 -10.45
N ARG A 127 4.80 16.59 -9.27
CA ARG A 127 6.07 17.24 -8.90
C ARG A 127 7.28 16.29 -8.86
N LEU A 128 7.09 14.99 -9.12
CA LEU A 128 8.10 13.92 -8.97
C LEU A 128 8.24 13.04 -10.23
#